data_AF-A0A946U7R5-F1
#
_entry.id   AF-A0A946U7R5-F1
#
_cell.length_a   1.000
_cell.length_b   1.000
_cell.length_c   1.000
_cell.angle_alpha   90.00
_cell.angle_beta   90.00
_cell.angle_gamma   90.00
#
_symmetry.space_group_name_H-M   'P 1'
#
loop_
_entity.id
_entity.type
_entity.pdbx_description
1 polymer ?
#
loop_
_entity_poly.entity_id
_entity_poly.type
_entity_poly.pdbx_seq_one_letter_code
_entity_poly.pdbx_strand_id
1 'polypeptide(L)'
;MKNTRAFVAFLLAGWMAASLPAAGMADSHEEVSNPDLKCLKCHSKNLKKKLEDGTVMPLKVDVEAFSTSVHTVIGCTGCHRDVAKGKHPSREPIESARAYSLKHNQACSQCHTAHFDEYKGSIHARLAADGDENAPLCSDCHSAHAIQHRAVYKPESGEPCSRCHQEVFEAYATSVHGLA
;
A
#
# COMPACT_ATOMS: atom_id res chain seq x y z
N MET A 1 48.73 51.93 55.79
CA MET A 1 50.18 51.76 55.62
C MET A 1 50.44 50.43 54.94
N LYS A 2 51.08 50.46 53.76
CA LYS A 2 51.99 49.46 53.17
C LYS A 2 51.49 48.00 53.21
N ASN A 3 51.14 47.37 52.09
CA ASN A 3 52.07 46.70 51.16
C ASN A 3 51.42 45.31 50.88
N THR A 4 51.48 44.60 49.75
CA THR A 4 52.19 44.71 48.47
C THR A 4 51.51 43.73 47.51
N ARG A 5 51.61 44.03 46.22
CA ARG A 5 51.21 43.22 45.05
C ARG A 5 52.00 41.90 44.93
N ALA A 6 51.36 40.83 44.48
CA ALA A 6 52.05 39.73 43.77
C ALA A 6 51.01 38.98 42.91
N PHE A 7 50.99 39.24 41.60
CA PHE A 7 51.68 38.50 40.54
C PHE A 7 50.92 37.24 40.09
N VAL A 8 50.34 37.41 38.91
CA VAL A 8 49.72 36.42 38.03
C VAL A 8 50.72 35.33 37.67
N ALA A 9 50.36 34.07 37.90
CA ALA A 9 51.01 32.91 37.29
C ALA A 9 49.98 32.23 36.37
N PHE A 10 50.14 32.47 35.06
CA PHE A 10 49.41 31.77 34.01
C PHE A 10 49.83 30.29 34.02
N LEU A 11 48.93 29.41 34.47
CA LEU A 11 49.05 27.97 34.26
C LEU A 11 48.72 27.68 32.78
N LEU A 12 49.76 27.53 31.95
CA LEU A 12 49.64 26.93 30.62
C LEU A 12 49.33 25.44 30.80
N ALA A 13 48.04 25.09 30.87
CA ALA A 13 47.59 23.72 30.72
C ALA A 13 47.84 23.28 29.27
N GLY A 14 48.83 22.42 29.07
CA GLY A 14 49.11 21.80 27.78
C GLY A 14 47.93 20.95 27.33
N TRP A 15 47.34 21.32 26.19
CA TRP A 15 46.32 20.53 25.52
C TRP A 15 47.01 19.42 24.73
N MET A 16 47.15 18.24 25.35
CA MET A 16 47.46 17.01 24.62
C MET A 16 46.24 16.62 23.78
N ALA A 17 46.28 16.93 22.49
CA ALA A 17 45.35 16.39 21.51
C ALA A 17 45.66 14.89 21.32
N ALA A 18 44.97 14.04 22.08
CA ALA A 18 44.92 12.61 21.80
C ALA A 18 44.01 12.41 20.57
N SER A 19 44.64 12.20 19.41
CA SER A 19 43.96 11.79 18.19
C SER A 19 43.41 10.37 18.39
N LEU A 20 42.14 10.28 18.76
CA LEU A 20 41.43 9.01 18.68
C LEU A 20 41.31 8.62 17.21
N PRO A 21 41.63 7.37 16.83
CA PRO A 21 41.26 6.86 15.53
C PRO A 21 39.72 6.86 15.49
N ALA A 22 39.15 7.54 14.50
CA ALA A 22 37.75 7.39 14.16
C ALA A 22 37.54 5.93 13.80
N ALA A 23 37.05 5.15 14.76
CA ALA A 23 36.47 3.85 14.48
C ALA A 23 35.34 4.12 13.50
N GLY A 24 35.56 3.76 12.23
CA GLY A 24 34.54 3.78 11.22
C GLY A 24 33.36 3.00 11.76
N MET A 25 32.28 3.70 12.07
CA MET A 25 30.96 3.12 12.07
C MET A 25 30.74 2.75 10.61
N ALA A 26 31.12 1.52 10.27
CA ALA A 26 30.57 0.88 9.10
C ALA A 26 29.06 0.92 9.33
N ASP A 27 28.38 1.78 8.57
CA ASP A 27 26.93 1.73 8.46
C ASP A 27 26.59 0.30 8.06
N SER A 28 26.19 -0.50 9.03
CA SER A 28 25.39 -1.66 8.76
C SER A 28 24.04 -1.13 8.31
N HIS A 29 23.97 -0.71 7.04
CA HIS A 29 22.80 -0.96 6.24
C HIS A 29 22.64 -2.47 6.23
N GLU A 30 22.09 -3.02 7.32
CA GLU A 30 21.38 -4.26 7.25
C GLU A 30 20.29 -3.98 6.23
N GLU A 31 20.54 -4.42 5.00
CA GLU A 31 19.60 -4.34 3.90
C GLU A 31 18.40 -5.15 4.37
N VAL A 32 17.46 -4.49 5.05
CA VAL A 32 16.22 -5.09 5.53
C VAL A 32 15.58 -5.65 4.28
N SER A 33 15.73 -6.96 4.09
CA SER A 33 15.30 -7.59 2.87
C SER A 33 13.80 -7.38 2.82
N ASN A 34 13.33 -6.44 1.98
CA ASN A 34 11.91 -6.22 1.85
C ASN A 34 11.33 -7.55 1.33
N PRO A 35 10.49 -8.25 2.12
CA PRO A 35 9.97 -9.55 1.73
C PRO A 35 9.24 -9.50 0.39
N ASP A 36 8.71 -8.34 0.02
CA ASP A 36 8.03 -8.10 -1.25
C ASP A 36 8.98 -8.17 -2.45
N LEU A 37 10.28 -7.91 -2.29
CA LEU A 37 11.25 -8.03 -3.39
C LEU A 37 11.25 -9.43 -4.01
N LYS A 38 10.98 -10.46 -3.21
CA LYS A 38 10.86 -11.84 -3.72
C LYS A 38 9.65 -12.00 -4.64
N CYS A 39 8.53 -11.36 -4.32
CA CYS A 39 7.33 -11.31 -5.15
C CYS A 39 7.59 -10.48 -6.42
N LEU A 40 8.18 -9.29 -6.25
CA LEU A 40 8.40 -8.30 -7.31
C LEU A 40 9.46 -8.74 -8.33
N LYS A 41 10.37 -9.68 -8.02
CA LYS A 41 11.28 -10.28 -9.02
C LYS A 41 10.57 -10.83 -10.26
N CYS A 42 9.34 -11.30 -10.07
CA CYS A 42 8.48 -11.84 -11.12
C CYS A 42 7.28 -10.92 -11.39
N HIS A 43 6.58 -10.46 -10.35
CA HIS A 43 5.35 -9.70 -10.49
C HIS A 43 5.55 -8.24 -10.92
N SER A 44 6.77 -7.69 -10.98
CA SER A 44 7.01 -6.39 -11.64
C SER A 44 7.03 -6.50 -13.19
N LYS A 45 7.11 -7.72 -13.72
CA LYS A 45 7.23 -8.00 -15.16
C LYS A 45 5.85 -8.24 -15.78
N ASN A 46 5.77 -8.21 -17.11
CA ASN A 46 4.54 -8.45 -17.87
C ASN A 46 4.14 -9.95 -17.90
N LEU A 47 4.06 -10.57 -16.72
CA LEU A 47 3.56 -11.93 -16.56
C LEU A 47 2.05 -11.97 -16.76
N LYS A 48 1.57 -13.09 -17.28
CA LYS A 48 0.15 -13.33 -17.56
C LYS A 48 -0.20 -14.77 -17.19
N LYS A 49 -1.44 -15.01 -16.79
CA LYS A 49 -2.00 -16.36 -16.59
C LYS A 49 -3.29 -16.48 -17.39
N LYS A 50 -3.42 -17.58 -18.13
CA LYS A 50 -4.67 -17.98 -18.76
C LYS A 50 -5.59 -18.58 -17.69
N LEU A 51 -6.82 -18.12 -17.64
CA LEU A 51 -7.87 -18.57 -16.71
C LEU A 51 -8.71 -19.68 -17.35
N GLU A 52 -9.58 -20.33 -16.57
CA GLU A 52 -10.42 -21.42 -17.08
C GLU A 52 -11.53 -20.91 -18.02
N ASP A 53 -12.06 -19.71 -17.76
CA ASP A 53 -12.99 -19.00 -18.65
C ASP A 53 -12.35 -18.58 -20.00
N GLY A 54 -11.06 -18.87 -20.20
CA GLY A 54 -10.30 -18.58 -21.41
C GLY A 54 -9.70 -17.17 -21.46
N THR A 55 -10.05 -16.29 -20.51
CA THR A 55 -9.47 -14.95 -20.41
C THR A 55 -8.03 -15.00 -19.92
N VAL A 56 -7.32 -13.87 -20.05
CA VAL A 56 -5.92 -13.75 -19.66
C VAL A 56 -5.78 -12.64 -18.64
N MET A 57 -5.41 -13.02 -17.42
CA MET A 57 -5.16 -12.08 -16.32
C MET A 57 -3.70 -11.62 -16.33
N PRO A 58 -3.43 -10.31 -16.38
CA PRO A 58 -2.11 -9.76 -16.08
C PRO A 58 -1.75 -10.02 -14.62
N LEU A 59 -0.54 -10.49 -14.37
CA LEU A 59 0.00 -10.70 -13.02
C LEU A 59 0.95 -9.57 -12.60
N LYS A 60 1.10 -8.55 -13.45
CA LYS A 60 1.98 -7.43 -13.20
C LYS A 60 1.41 -6.52 -12.11
N VAL A 61 2.25 -6.18 -11.14
CA VAL A 61 2.05 -5.12 -10.17
C VAL A 61 2.94 -3.94 -10.56
N ASP A 62 2.35 -2.75 -10.60
CA ASP A 62 3.11 -1.51 -10.73
C ASP A 62 3.79 -1.19 -9.40
N VAL A 63 5.11 -1.25 -9.37
CA VAL A 63 5.91 -1.07 -8.15
C VAL A 63 5.84 0.36 -7.65
N GLU A 64 5.78 1.34 -8.56
CA GLU A 64 5.71 2.75 -8.20
C GLU A 64 4.31 3.08 -7.66
N ALA A 65 3.26 2.57 -8.30
CA ALA A 65 1.92 2.73 -7.76
C ALA A 65 1.78 2.04 -6.39
N PHE A 66 2.34 0.84 -6.23
CA PHE A 66 2.31 0.12 -4.96
C PHE A 66 3.08 0.83 -3.84
N SER A 67 4.21 1.48 -4.14
CA SER A 67 5.00 2.22 -3.13
C SER A 67 4.22 3.35 -2.47
N THR A 68 3.19 3.89 -3.15
CA THR A 68 2.28 4.92 -2.61
C THR A 68 1.12 4.34 -1.80
N SER A 69 0.95 3.02 -1.76
CA SER A 69 -0.15 2.37 -1.04
C SER A 69 0.03 2.48 0.47
N VAL A 70 -1.05 2.72 1.18
CA VAL A 70 -1.07 2.65 2.66
C VAL A 70 -0.74 1.25 3.19
N HIS A 71 -0.86 0.22 2.35
CA HIS A 71 -0.61 -1.17 2.70
C HIS A 71 0.82 -1.67 2.40
N THR A 72 1.74 -0.79 2.00
CA THR A 72 3.17 -1.15 1.89
C THR A 72 3.73 -1.73 3.18
N VAL A 73 3.22 -1.29 4.34
CA VAL A 73 3.66 -1.73 5.67
C VAL A 73 3.30 -3.18 6.01
N ILE A 74 2.29 -3.77 5.36
CA ILE A 74 1.89 -5.18 5.56
C ILE A 74 2.41 -6.10 4.44
N GLY A 75 2.92 -5.52 3.36
CA GLY A 75 3.48 -6.21 2.21
C GLY A 75 2.48 -7.07 1.43
N CYS A 76 2.98 -7.78 0.43
CA CYS A 76 2.20 -8.59 -0.50
C CYS A 76 1.43 -9.71 0.23
N THR A 77 2.09 -10.37 1.18
CA THR A 77 1.54 -11.48 1.95
C THR A 77 0.54 -11.05 3.01
N GLY A 78 0.43 -9.74 3.30
CA GLY A 78 -0.64 -9.22 4.16
C GLY A 78 -2.03 -9.49 3.56
N CYS A 79 -2.17 -9.31 2.24
CA CYS A 79 -3.41 -9.57 1.51
C CYS A 79 -3.41 -10.94 0.81
N HIS A 80 -2.31 -11.32 0.16
CA HIS A 80 -2.15 -12.62 -0.52
C HIS A 80 -1.70 -13.72 0.45
N ARG A 81 -2.49 -13.96 1.48
CA ARG A 81 -2.15 -14.91 2.57
C ARG A 81 -2.19 -16.38 2.13
N ASP A 82 -2.84 -16.66 1.01
CA ASP A 82 -2.89 -17.98 0.38
C ASP A 82 -1.61 -18.33 -0.41
N VAL A 83 -0.69 -17.37 -0.56
CA VAL A 83 0.62 -17.57 -1.20
C VAL A 83 1.60 -18.13 -0.17
N ALA A 84 1.63 -19.46 -0.05
CA ALA A 84 2.57 -20.16 0.82
C ALA A 84 3.93 -20.41 0.16
N LYS A 85 5.01 -20.36 0.96
CA LYS A 85 6.38 -20.70 0.53
C LYS A 85 6.40 -22.12 -0.06
N GLY A 86 6.90 -22.26 -1.28
CA GLY A 86 6.99 -23.55 -2.00
C GLY A 86 5.72 -23.98 -2.74
N LYS A 87 4.60 -23.26 -2.57
CA LYS A 87 3.34 -23.50 -3.30
C LYS A 87 3.06 -22.45 -4.39
N HIS A 88 3.95 -21.45 -4.52
CA HIS A 88 3.90 -20.42 -5.55
C HIS A 88 5.17 -20.47 -6.42
N PRO A 89 5.07 -20.46 -7.77
CA PRO A 89 3.85 -20.30 -8.57
C PRO A 89 2.84 -21.44 -8.43
N SER A 90 1.58 -21.10 -8.16
CA SER A 90 0.51 -22.09 -8.01
C SER A 90 0.09 -22.66 -9.37
N ARG A 91 -0.06 -23.98 -9.43
CA ARG A 91 -0.65 -24.70 -10.58
C ARG A 91 -2.16 -24.83 -10.48
N GLU A 92 -2.75 -24.41 -9.35
CA GLU A 92 -4.19 -24.42 -9.20
C GLU A 92 -4.85 -23.56 -10.29
N PRO A 93 -5.97 -24.04 -10.86
CA PRO A 93 -6.75 -23.26 -11.78
C PRO A 93 -7.35 -22.03 -11.06
N ILE A 94 -7.54 -20.97 -11.84
CA ILE A 94 -8.31 -19.81 -11.43
C ILE A 94 -9.46 -19.75 -12.42
N GLU A 95 -10.68 -19.90 -11.92
CA GLU A 95 -11.90 -19.98 -12.73
C GLU A 95 -12.04 -18.74 -13.63
N SER A 96 -12.07 -17.55 -13.01
CA SER A 96 -12.20 -16.25 -13.66
C SER A 96 -11.52 -15.15 -12.86
N ALA A 97 -11.34 -13.97 -13.47
CA ALA A 97 -10.83 -12.80 -12.76
C ALA A 97 -11.79 -12.36 -11.65
N ARG A 98 -13.10 -12.47 -11.88
CA ARG A 98 -14.12 -12.16 -10.87
C ARG A 98 -14.02 -13.09 -9.67
N ALA A 99 -13.94 -14.40 -9.89
CA ALA A 99 -13.81 -15.37 -8.81
C ALA A 99 -12.55 -15.11 -7.97
N TYR A 100 -11.44 -14.76 -8.62
CA TYR A 100 -10.21 -14.35 -7.94
C TYR A 100 -10.41 -13.11 -7.07
N SER A 101 -11.05 -12.06 -7.60
CA SER A 101 -11.31 -10.82 -6.86
C SER A 101 -12.29 -11.04 -5.70
N LEU A 102 -13.36 -11.83 -5.87
CA LEU A 102 -14.30 -12.18 -4.81
C LEU A 102 -13.61 -12.89 -3.63
N LYS A 103 -12.73 -13.85 -3.95
CA LYS A 103 -11.92 -14.54 -2.93
C LYS A 103 -11.02 -13.54 -2.18
N HIS A 104 -10.36 -12.65 -2.89
CA HIS A 104 -9.42 -11.68 -2.29
C HIS A 104 -10.12 -10.53 -1.57
N ASN A 105 -11.37 -10.21 -1.90
CA ASN A 105 -12.17 -9.22 -1.19
C ASN A 105 -12.33 -9.58 0.31
N GLN A 106 -12.34 -10.89 0.63
CA GLN A 106 -12.37 -11.36 2.02
C GLN A 106 -11.11 -11.00 2.82
N ALA A 107 -9.99 -10.68 2.16
CA ALA A 107 -8.76 -10.27 2.84
C ALA A 107 -8.96 -8.98 3.65
N CYS A 108 -9.79 -8.07 3.16
CA CYS A 108 -10.10 -6.81 3.83
C CYS A 108 -10.73 -7.03 5.21
N SER A 109 -11.60 -8.06 5.34
CA SER A 109 -12.31 -8.38 6.58
C SER A 109 -11.39 -8.81 7.73
N GLN A 110 -10.15 -9.19 7.45
CA GLN A 110 -9.22 -9.68 8.47
C GLN A 110 -8.70 -8.56 9.38
N CYS A 111 -8.67 -7.33 8.88
CA CYS A 111 -8.21 -6.15 9.61
C CYS A 111 -9.26 -5.03 9.66
N HIS A 112 -10.06 -4.86 8.60
CA HIS A 112 -11.11 -3.83 8.48
C HIS A 112 -12.50 -4.41 8.74
N THR A 113 -12.67 -5.12 9.87
CA THR A 113 -13.92 -5.84 10.20
C THR A 113 -15.14 -4.92 10.17
N ALA A 114 -15.06 -3.77 10.85
CA ALA A 114 -16.16 -2.81 10.92
C ALA A 114 -16.60 -2.29 9.54
N HIS A 115 -15.65 -1.85 8.70
CA HIS A 115 -15.97 -1.36 7.36
C HIS A 115 -16.45 -2.48 6.42
N PHE A 116 -15.93 -3.69 6.61
CA PHE A 116 -16.40 -4.85 5.86
C PHE A 116 -17.84 -5.23 6.25
N ASP A 117 -18.21 -5.08 7.52
CA ASP A 117 -19.59 -5.25 7.99
C ASP A 117 -20.54 -4.18 7.42
N GLU A 118 -20.11 -2.91 7.38
CA GLU A 118 -20.85 -1.84 6.70
C GLU A 118 -21.05 -2.14 5.21
N TYR A 119 -19.99 -2.58 4.52
CA TYR A 119 -20.06 -2.97 3.11
C TYR A 119 -21.06 -4.12 2.91
N LYS A 120 -21.03 -5.16 3.75
CA LYS A 120 -21.97 -6.29 3.68
C LYS A 120 -23.44 -5.87 3.81
N GLY A 121 -23.72 -4.78 4.52
CA GLY A 121 -25.07 -4.19 4.60
C GLY A 121 -25.51 -3.40 3.37
N SER A 122 -24.62 -3.17 2.40
CA SER A 122 -24.89 -2.34 1.23
C SER A 122 -25.57 -3.07 0.07
N ILE A 123 -26.18 -2.30 -0.83
CA ILE A 123 -26.68 -2.80 -2.13
C ILE A 123 -25.58 -3.48 -2.95
N HIS A 124 -24.35 -2.94 -2.94
CA HIS A 124 -23.24 -3.49 -3.72
C HIS A 124 -22.86 -4.89 -3.27
N ALA A 125 -22.74 -5.11 -1.96
CA ALA A 125 -22.43 -6.44 -1.43
C ALA A 125 -23.57 -7.44 -1.68
N ARG A 126 -24.83 -7.00 -1.59
CA ARG A 126 -25.97 -7.84 -1.92
C ARG A 126 -25.95 -8.27 -3.39
N LEU A 127 -25.79 -7.33 -4.32
CA LEU A 127 -25.69 -7.64 -5.75
C LEU A 127 -24.50 -8.56 -6.06
N ALA A 128 -23.36 -8.34 -5.41
CA ALA A 128 -22.20 -9.23 -5.56
C ALA A 128 -22.50 -10.65 -5.05
N ALA A 129 -23.24 -10.79 -3.95
CA ALA A 129 -23.68 -12.09 -3.43
C ALA A 129 -24.73 -12.77 -4.33
N ASP A 130 -25.57 -11.98 -5.01
CA ASP A 130 -26.55 -12.45 -5.99
C ASP A 130 -25.91 -12.83 -7.34
N GLY A 131 -24.58 -12.68 -7.48
CA GLY A 131 -23.83 -13.05 -8.68
C GLY A 131 -23.76 -11.97 -9.75
N ASP A 132 -24.05 -10.71 -9.42
CA ASP A 132 -23.85 -9.61 -10.36
C ASP A 132 -22.34 -9.36 -10.57
N GLU A 133 -21.91 -9.57 -11.80
CA GLU A 133 -20.53 -9.37 -12.27
C GLU A 133 -20.10 -7.89 -12.22
N ASN A 134 -21.06 -6.95 -12.28
CA ASN A 134 -20.80 -5.52 -12.24
C ASN A 134 -20.82 -4.94 -10.82
N ALA A 135 -21.21 -5.73 -9.82
CA ALA A 135 -21.26 -5.25 -8.44
C ALA A 135 -19.84 -4.99 -7.89
N PRO A 136 -19.55 -3.77 -7.41
CA PRO A 136 -18.20 -3.40 -7.00
C PRO A 136 -17.80 -4.05 -5.67
N LEU A 137 -16.54 -4.44 -5.59
CA LEU A 137 -15.80 -4.92 -4.43
C LEU A 137 -14.95 -3.80 -3.82
N CYS A 138 -14.30 -4.06 -2.69
CA CYS A 138 -13.46 -3.06 -2.02
C CYS A 138 -12.38 -2.48 -2.96
N SER A 139 -11.77 -3.32 -3.79
CA SER A 139 -10.71 -2.91 -4.72
C SER A 139 -11.20 -2.08 -5.91
N ASP A 140 -12.48 -2.15 -6.27
CA ASP A 140 -13.01 -1.40 -7.43
C ASP A 140 -13.12 0.10 -7.09
N CYS A 141 -13.40 0.39 -5.82
CA CYS A 141 -13.41 1.74 -5.30
C CYS A 141 -12.03 2.21 -4.81
N HIS A 142 -11.25 1.32 -4.16
CA HIS A 142 -10.03 1.71 -3.45
C HIS A 142 -8.72 1.38 -4.18
N SER A 143 -8.74 0.75 -5.36
CA SER A 143 -7.60 0.06 -6.00
C SER A 143 -7.20 -1.24 -5.29
N ALA A 144 -6.69 -2.22 -6.03
CA ALA A 144 -6.17 -3.46 -5.47
C ALA A 144 -4.74 -3.33 -4.91
N HIS A 145 -3.91 -2.50 -5.55
CA HIS A 145 -2.48 -2.39 -5.25
C HIS A 145 -2.01 -0.95 -4.99
N ALA A 146 -2.86 0.07 -5.14
CA ALA A 146 -2.51 1.47 -4.89
C ALA A 146 -3.50 2.12 -3.93
N ILE A 147 -3.80 1.44 -2.82
CA ILE A 147 -4.83 1.85 -1.87
C ILE A 147 -4.40 3.13 -1.16
N GLN A 148 -5.20 4.18 -1.30
CA GLN A 148 -4.93 5.49 -0.72
C GLN A 148 -5.74 5.71 0.56
N HIS A 149 -5.22 6.58 1.43
CA HIS A 149 -5.95 7.02 2.60
C HIS A 149 -7.21 7.81 2.19
N ARG A 150 -8.30 7.68 2.95
CA ARG A 150 -9.57 8.38 2.64
C ARG A 150 -9.40 9.90 2.52
N ALA A 151 -8.45 10.50 3.23
CA ALA A 151 -8.17 11.94 3.14
C ALA A 151 -7.68 12.40 1.74
N VAL A 152 -7.17 11.49 0.91
CA VAL A 152 -6.77 11.77 -0.47
C VAL A 152 -7.97 11.83 -1.41
N TYR A 153 -9.11 11.27 -0.97
CA TYR A 153 -10.34 11.25 -1.75
C TYR A 153 -10.87 12.66 -1.99
N LYS A 154 -11.17 12.96 -3.25
CA LYS A 154 -11.69 14.23 -3.73
C LYS A 154 -13.13 14.05 -4.20
N PRO A 155 -14.15 14.38 -3.39
CA PRO A 155 -15.54 14.22 -3.77
C PRO A 155 -15.89 14.92 -5.09
N GLU A 156 -15.23 16.03 -5.40
CA GLU A 156 -15.41 16.80 -6.62
C GLU A 156 -15.04 16.02 -7.90
N SER A 157 -14.18 14.99 -7.81
CA SER A 157 -13.83 14.19 -8.99
C SER A 157 -14.92 13.17 -9.34
N GLY A 158 -15.86 12.88 -8.42
CA GLY A 158 -16.88 11.84 -8.58
C GLY A 158 -16.34 10.41 -8.57
N GLU A 159 -15.04 10.22 -8.78
CA GLU A 159 -14.40 8.90 -8.64
C GLU A 159 -14.52 8.43 -7.19
N PRO A 160 -14.51 7.11 -6.92
CA PRO A 160 -14.60 6.04 -7.91
C PRO A 160 -16.04 5.82 -8.39
N CYS A 161 -17.04 6.50 -7.80
CA CYS A 161 -18.45 6.27 -8.09
C CYS A 161 -18.80 6.50 -9.57
N SER A 162 -18.24 7.56 -10.16
CA SER A 162 -18.45 7.95 -11.56
C SER A 162 -17.97 6.91 -12.57
N ARG A 163 -17.11 5.96 -12.18
CA ARG A 163 -16.67 4.87 -13.07
C ARG A 163 -17.81 3.92 -13.47
N CYS A 164 -18.84 3.83 -12.64
CA CYS A 164 -20.04 3.02 -12.90
C CYS A 164 -21.31 3.87 -12.94
N HIS A 165 -21.38 4.94 -12.15
CA HIS A 165 -22.52 5.87 -12.06
C HIS A 165 -22.25 7.17 -12.81
N GLN A 166 -21.75 7.07 -14.04
CA GLN A 166 -21.32 8.23 -14.83
C GLN A 166 -22.47 9.22 -15.04
N GLU A 167 -23.64 8.77 -15.48
CA GLU A 167 -24.80 9.64 -15.74
C GLU A 167 -25.26 10.39 -14.49
N VAL A 168 -25.22 9.73 -13.33
CA VAL A 168 -25.56 10.35 -12.04
C VAL A 168 -24.53 11.43 -11.70
N PHE A 169 -23.25 11.16 -11.92
CA PHE A 169 -22.20 12.14 -11.69
C PHE A 169 -22.29 13.32 -12.65
N GLU A 170 -22.60 13.11 -13.93
CA GLU A 170 -22.78 14.18 -14.91
C GLU A 170 -23.95 15.10 -14.55
N ALA A 171 -25.07 14.52 -14.11
CA ALA A 171 -26.20 15.28 -13.61
C ALA A 171 -25.84 16.07 -12.33
N TYR A 172 -25.06 15.48 -11.41
CA TYR A 172 -24.56 16.17 -10.23
C TYR A 172 -23.62 17.34 -10.59
N ALA A 173 -22.62 17.08 -11.43
CA ALA A 173 -21.55 18.01 -11.79
C ALA A 173 -22.08 19.26 -12.53
N THR A 174 -23.18 19.10 -13.27
CA THR A 174 -23.86 20.21 -13.97
C THR A 174 -24.93 20.91 -13.12
N SER A 175 -25.24 20.39 -11.92
CA SER A 175 -26.22 20.99 -11.01
C SER A 175 -25.63 22.12 -10.17
N VAL A 176 -26.51 22.88 -9.50
CA VAL A 176 -26.10 23.91 -8.52
C VAL A 176 -25.26 23.35 -7.37
N HIS A 177 -25.37 22.05 -7.06
CA HIS A 177 -24.56 21.42 -6.02
C HIS A 177 -23.13 21.10 -6.48
N GLY A 178 -22.95 20.74 -7.76
CA GLY A 178 -21.64 20.42 -8.33
C GLY A 178 -20.80 21.64 -8.69
N LEU A 179 -21.44 22.81 -8.85
CA LEU A 179 -20.82 24.08 -9.21
C LEU A 179 -20.56 25.02 -8.02
N ALA A 180 -20.94 24.61 -6.79
CA ALA A 180 -20.85 25.42 -5.57
C ALA A 180 -19.43 25.52 -5.00
#